data_AF-A0AAD9TPD9-F1
#
_entry.id   AF-A0AAD9TPD9-F1
#
_cell.length_a   1.000
_cell.length_b   1.000
_cell.length_c   1.000
_cell.angle_alpha   90.00
_cell.angle_beta   90.00
_cell.angle_gamma   90.00
#
_symmetry.space_group_name_H-M   'P 1'
#
loop_
_entity.id
_entity.type
_entity.pdbx_description
1 polymer ?
#
loop_
_entity_poly.entity_id
_entity_poly.type
_entity_poly.pdbx_seq_one_letter_code
_entity_poly.pdbx_strand_id
1 'polypeptide(L)'
;MDYTSSITPPSFKYDVFISFIGEEGTRYSFTSHLYDALRDKQIEDFAEELQLPRREEIAPDILKVIEESKISVVIFSKDYAASTWHLDELVRSVNAWKSTNRL
;
A
#
# COMPACT_ATOMS: atom_id res chain seq x y z
N MET A 1 -18.18 32.55 -16.25
CA MET A 1 -18.57 31.71 -15.09
C MET A 1 -17.53 30.63 -15.05
N ASP A 2 -16.43 30.91 -14.36
CA ASP A 2 -15.27 30.03 -14.37
C ASP A 2 -15.52 28.97 -13.30
N TYR A 3 -15.77 27.74 -13.74
CA TYR A 3 -15.84 26.58 -12.86
C TYR A 3 -14.43 26.34 -12.31
N THR A 4 -14.15 26.92 -11.15
CA THR A 4 -12.97 26.54 -10.38
C THR A 4 -13.24 25.15 -9.82
N SER A 5 -12.68 24.13 -10.46
CA SER A 5 -12.62 22.79 -9.88
C SER A 5 -11.92 22.91 -8.52
N SER A 6 -12.66 22.72 -7.43
CA SER A 6 -12.07 22.61 -6.10
C SER A 6 -11.22 21.35 -6.09
N ILE A 7 -9.90 21.52 -6.24
CA ILE A 7 -8.96 20.44 -5.96
C ILE A 7 -8.97 20.29 -4.45
N THR A 8 -9.87 19.45 -3.95
CA THR A 8 -9.81 19.01 -2.56
C THR A 8 -8.49 18.26 -2.43
N PRO A 9 -7.56 18.71 -1.57
CA PRO A 9 -6.32 17.99 -1.35
C PRO A 9 -6.68 16.56 -0.92
N PRO A 10 -5.95 15.53 -1.37
CA PRO A 10 -6.17 14.20 -0.86
C PRO A 10 -6.07 14.21 0.66
N SER A 11 -7.10 13.74 1.35
CA SER A 11 -7.03 13.53 2.80
C SER A 11 -6.15 12.31 3.04
N PHE A 12 -4.84 12.54 3.14
CA PHE A 12 -3.90 11.49 3.47
C PHE A 12 -4.13 11.04 4.91
N LYS A 13 -4.52 9.78 5.06
CA LYS A 13 -4.66 9.11 6.36
C LYS A 13 -3.39 8.36 6.75
N TYR A 14 -2.63 7.90 5.76
CA TYR A 14 -1.41 7.13 5.95
C TYR A 14 -0.21 7.82 5.29
N ASP A 15 0.94 7.72 5.93
CA ASP A 15 2.19 8.17 5.35
C ASP A 15 2.71 7.17 4.31
N VAL A 16 2.59 5.88 4.60
CA VAL A 16 3.12 4.81 3.75
C VAL A 16 2.15 3.62 3.71
N PHE A 17 1.78 3.20 2.51
CA PHE A 17 1.21 1.89 2.28
C PHE A 17 2.33 0.91 1.93
N ILE A 18 2.37 -0.25 2.59
CA ILE A 18 3.35 -1.30 2.33
C ILE A 18 2.63 -2.56 1.84
N SER A 19 2.83 -2.86 0.56
CA SER A 19 2.44 -4.13 -0.06
C SER A 19 3.60 -5.12 0.04
N PHE A 20 3.35 -6.23 0.70
CA PHE A 20 4.29 -7.33 0.80
C PHE A 20 3.56 -8.65 0.87
N ILE A 21 4.18 -9.68 0.32
CA ILE A 21 3.64 -11.03 0.32
C ILE A 21 4.49 -11.88 1.26
N GLY A 22 3.88 -12.37 2.34
CA GLY A 22 4.56 -13.12 3.37
C GLY A 22 4.10 -14.57 3.50
N GLU A 23 5.05 -15.50 3.35
CA GLU A 23 5.27 -16.58 4.33
C GLU A 23 6.39 -16.22 5.35
N GLU A 24 7.02 -15.04 5.25
CA GLU A 24 8.09 -14.64 6.17
C GLU A 24 7.55 -14.23 7.56
N GLY A 25 7.20 -15.24 8.36
CA GLY A 25 6.80 -15.12 9.76
C GLY A 25 7.98 -15.05 10.73
N THR A 26 9.04 -14.29 10.44
CA THR A 26 10.19 -14.18 11.37
C THR A 26 10.48 -12.75 11.78
N ARG A 27 10.83 -12.57 13.07
CA ARG A 27 11.27 -11.29 13.69
C ARG A 27 12.58 -10.71 13.10
N TYR A 28 13.14 -11.35 12.07
CA TYR A 28 14.41 -10.97 11.43
C TYR A 28 14.26 -10.79 9.91
N SER A 29 13.03 -10.64 9.42
CA SER A 29 12.77 -10.37 8.00
C SER A 29 13.18 -8.95 7.63
N PHE A 30 13.42 -8.73 6.33
CA PHE A 30 13.61 -7.39 5.77
C PHE A 30 12.48 -6.44 6.17
N THR A 31 11.23 -6.94 6.16
CA THR A 31 10.05 -6.15 6.52
C THR A 31 10.09 -5.70 7.98
N SER A 32 10.58 -6.53 8.92
CA SER A 32 10.77 -6.12 10.32
C SER A 32 11.73 -4.94 10.45
N HIS A 33 12.89 -5.00 9.76
CA HIS A 33 13.85 -3.91 9.77
C HIS A 33 13.32 -2.65 9.09
N LEU A 34 12.50 -2.80 8.04
CA LEU A 34 11.83 -1.68 7.40
C LEU A 34 10.85 -0.99 8.37
N TYR A 35 10.03 -1.76 9.10
CA TYR A 35 9.13 -1.20 10.10
C TYR A 35 9.87 -0.47 11.22
N ASP A 36 10.95 -1.06 11.75
CA ASP A 36 11.77 -0.43 12.78
C ASP A 36 12.37 0.88 12.27
N ALA A 37 12.93 0.88 11.05
CA ALA A 37 13.50 2.08 10.45
C ALA A 37 12.46 3.18 10.17
N LEU A 38 11.24 2.82 9.77
CA LEU A 38 10.14 3.78 9.57
C LEU A 38 9.70 4.39 10.91
N ARG A 39 9.57 3.56 11.95
CA ARG A 39 9.24 4.00 13.30
C ARG A 39 10.31 4.91 13.89
N ASP A 40 11.59 4.58 13.70
CA ASP A 40 12.72 5.41 14.12
C ASP A 40 12.72 6.79 13.43
N LYS A 41 12.04 6.92 12.29
CA LYS A 41 11.81 8.17 11.57
C LYS A 41 10.47 8.84 11.89
N GLN A 42 9.75 8.35 12.89
CA GLN A 42 8.43 8.86 13.31
C GLN A 42 7.37 8.78 12.20
N ILE A 43 7.50 7.80 11.31
CA ILE A 43 6.48 7.44 10.32
C ILE A 43 5.63 6.35 10.97
N GLU A 44 4.58 6.76 11.68
CA GLU A 44 3.77 5.85 12.52
C GLU A 44 2.49 5.38 11.81
N ASP A 45 1.97 6.17 10.87
CA ASP A 45 0.72 5.88 10.15
C ASP A 45 0.98 5.08 8.87
N PHE A 46 1.41 3.82 9.01
CA PHE A 46 1.55 2.90 7.87
C PHE A 46 0.43 1.86 7.81
N ALA A 47 -0.01 1.53 6.60
CA ALA A 47 -0.99 0.49 6.34
C ALA A 47 -0.33 -0.74 5.70
N GLU A 48 -0.69 -1.93 6.16
CA GLU A 48 -0.11 -3.20 5.71
C GLU A 48 -1.13 -4.05 4.97
N GLU A 49 -0.73 -4.58 3.82
CA GLU A 49 -1.58 -5.50 3.05
C GLU A 49 -1.96 -6.78 3.83
N LEU A 50 -1.07 -7.32 4.68
CA LEU A 50 -1.35 -8.52 5.50
C LEU A 50 -2.32 -8.26 6.67
N GLN A 51 -2.42 -7.02 7.15
CA GLN A 51 -3.37 -6.66 8.21
C GLN A 51 -4.78 -6.43 7.67
N LEU A 52 -4.92 -6.29 6.35
CA LEU A 52 -6.22 -6.28 5.70
C LEU A 52 -6.76 -7.71 5.69
N PRO A 53 -8.02 -7.94 6.09
CA PRO A 53 -8.53 -9.29 6.20
C PRO A 53 -8.38 -10.02 4.86
N ARG A 54 -7.91 -11.28 4.88
CA ARG A 54 -7.86 -12.10 3.67
C ARG A 54 -9.29 -12.36 3.21
N ARG A 55 -9.75 -11.74 2.10
CA ARG A 55 -10.85 -12.22 1.26
C ARG A 55 -11.07 -11.36 0.01
N GLU A 56 -11.57 -12.04 -1.01
CA GLU A 56 -12.05 -11.52 -2.31
C GLU A 56 -13.13 -10.41 -2.18
N GLU A 57 -13.62 -10.12 -0.97
CA GLU A 57 -14.61 -9.09 -0.66
C GLU A 57 -14.00 -7.72 -0.27
N ILE A 58 -12.67 -7.60 -0.14
CA ILE A 58 -11.98 -6.46 0.51
C ILE A 58 -11.29 -5.53 -0.51
N ALA A 59 -11.50 -5.76 -1.81
CA ALA A 59 -10.98 -4.88 -2.85
C ALA A 59 -11.26 -3.37 -2.66
N PRO A 60 -12.41 -2.94 -2.10
CA PRO A 60 -12.66 -1.53 -1.81
C PRO A 60 -11.71 -0.93 -0.75
N ASP A 61 -11.27 -1.72 0.24
CA ASP A 61 -10.47 -1.20 1.36
C ASP A 61 -9.01 -1.00 0.97
N ILE A 62 -8.43 -1.87 0.13
CA ILE A 62 -7.06 -1.70 -0.39
C ILE A 62 -6.96 -0.43 -1.24
N LEU A 63 -7.91 -0.22 -2.16
CA LEU A 63 -7.91 0.95 -3.04
C LEU A 63 -7.99 2.24 -2.24
N LYS A 64 -8.88 2.29 -1.25
CA LYS A 64 -9.04 3.44 -0.37
C LYS A 64 -7.77 3.71 0.44
N VAL A 65 -7.15 2.68 0.99
CA VAL A 65 -5.88 2.81 1.72
C VAL A 65 -4.79 3.39 0.82
N ILE A 66 -4.69 2.95 -0.43
CA ILE A 66 -3.71 3.46 -1.41
C ILE A 66 -3.99 4.94 -1.74
N GLU A 67 -5.25 5.30 -1.96
CA GLU A 67 -5.66 6.69 -2.21
C GLU A 67 -5.35 7.61 -1.01
N GLU A 68 -5.55 7.10 0.20
CA GLU A 68 -5.28 7.78 1.47
C GLU A 68 -3.80 7.72 1.89
N SER A 69 -2.92 7.08 1.11
CA SER A 69 -1.49 6.96 1.41
C SER A 69 -0.65 7.97 0.64
N LYS A 70 0.37 8.57 1.27
CA LYS A 70 1.30 9.50 0.58
C LYS A 70 2.33 8.79 -0.28
N ILE A 71 2.76 7.61 0.14
CA ILE A 71 3.77 6.78 -0.55
C ILE A 71 3.24 5.34 -0.59
N SER A 72 3.51 4.64 -1.69
CA SER A 72 3.30 3.19 -1.81
C SER A 72 4.64 2.48 -1.98
N VAL A 73 4.90 1.48 -1.14
CA VAL A 73 6.10 0.64 -1.16
C VAL A 73 5.68 -0.80 -1.48
N VAL A 74 6.21 -1.36 -2.56
CA VAL A 74 5.98 -2.75 -2.95
C VAL A 74 7.26 -3.55 -2.74
N ILE A 75 7.19 -4.61 -1.95
CA ILE A 75 8.33 -5.46 -1.61
C ILE A 75 8.27 -6.77 -2.40
N PHE A 76 9.19 -6.93 -3.35
CA PHE A 76 9.32 -8.15 -4.15
C PHE A 76 10.22 -9.18 -3.46
N SER A 77 9.66 -10.34 -3.12
CA SER A 77 10.41 -11.53 -2.71
C SER A 77 10.65 -12.46 -3.91
N LYS A 78 11.52 -13.46 -3.74
CA LYS A 78 11.81 -14.46 -4.78
C LYS A 78 10.54 -15.14 -5.31
N ASP A 79 9.59 -15.38 -4.42
CA ASP A 79 8.35 -16.10 -4.72
C ASP A 79 7.15 -15.16 -4.90
N TYR A 80 7.39 -13.85 -5.02
CA TYR A 80 6.33 -12.87 -5.21
C TYR A 80 5.43 -13.22 -6.42
N ALA A 81 6.04 -13.56 -7.55
CA ALA A 81 5.32 -13.94 -8.77
C ALA A 81 4.92 -15.43 -8.81
N ALA A 82 5.07 -16.18 -7.72
CA ALA A 82 4.74 -17.61 -7.68
C ALA A 82 3.22 -17.88 -7.67
N SER A 83 2.40 -16.86 -7.39
CA SER A 83 0.94 -16.93 -7.46
C SER A 83 0.40 -15.83 -8.36
N THR A 84 -0.57 -16.13 -9.22
CA THR A 84 -1.27 -15.12 -10.02
C THR A 84 -1.99 -14.10 -9.15
N TRP A 85 -2.49 -14.54 -7.98
CA TRP A 85 -3.09 -13.67 -6.98
C TRP A 85 -2.20 -12.48 -6.61
N HIS A 86 -0.90 -12.74 -6.40
CA HIS A 86 0.08 -11.72 -6.05
C HIS A 86 0.29 -10.69 -7.16
N LEU A 87 0.20 -11.12 -8.42
CA LEU A 87 0.32 -10.24 -9.58
C LEU A 87 -0.96 -9.43 -9.81
N ASP A 88 -2.12 -10.00 -9.50
CA ASP A 88 -3.41 -9.30 -9.60
C ASP A 88 -3.49 -8.16 -8.57
N GLU A 89 -3.04 -8.38 -7.33
CA GLU A 89 -2.93 -7.32 -6.31
C GLU A 89 -1.92 -6.23 -6.70
N LEU A 90 -0.78 -6.61 -7.28
CA LEU A 90 0.18 -5.64 -7.82
C LEU A 90 -0.46 -4.76 -8.90
N VAL A 91 -1.16 -5.35 -9.85
CA VAL A 91 -1.83 -4.60 -10.93
C VAL A 91 -2.89 -3.66 -10.35
N ARG A 92 -3.67 -4.13 -9.38
CA ARG A 92 -4.69 -3.31 -8.70
C ARG A 92 -4.07 -2.11 -7.99
N SER A 93 -2.99 -2.32 -7.23
CA SER A 93 -2.33 -1.23 -6.50
C SER A 93 -1.70 -0.19 -7.44
N VAL A 94 -1.04 -0.63 -8.52
CA VAL A 94 -0.47 0.26 -9.54
C VAL A 94 -1.56 1.06 -10.27
N ASN A 95 -2.67 0.42 -10.63
CA ASN A 95 -3.77 1.10 -11.31
C ASN A 95 -4.44 2.14 -10.40
N ALA A 96 -4.65 1.80 -9.13
CA ALA A 96 -5.16 2.73 -8.12
C ALA A 96 -4.25 3.96 -7.98
N TRP A 97 -2.94 3.75 -7.90
CA TRP A 97 -1.99 4.85 -7.83
C TRP A 97 -2.04 5.74 -9.09
N LYS A 98 -2.11 5.14 -10.27
CA LYS A 98 -2.25 5.88 -11.54
C LYS A 98 -3.54 6.71 -11.59
N SER A 99 -4.67 6.18 -11.11
CA SER A 99 -5.94 6.93 -11.11
C SER A 99 -5.94 8.12 -10.16
N THR A 100 -5.03 8.17 -9.17
CA THR A 100 -4.87 9.36 -8.30
C THR A 100 -4.15 10.53 -8.96
N ASN A 101 -3.74 10.42 -10.23
CA ASN A 101 -3.03 11.47 -10.98
C ASN A 101 -1.70 11.89 -10.32
N ARG A 102 -1.03 10.94 -9.65
CA ARG A 102 0.22 11.12 -8.89
C ARG A 102 1.47 10.63 -9.64
N LEU A 103 1.42 10.56 -10.97
CA LEU A 103 2.53 10.22 -11.87
C LEU A 103 2.64 11.25 -13.00
#